data_AF-A0A968UVJ7-F1
#
_entry.id   AF-A0A968UVJ7-F1
#
_cell.length_a   1.000
_cell.length_b   1.000
_cell.length_c   1.000
_cell.angle_alpha   90.00
_cell.angle_beta   90.00
_cell.angle_gamma   90.00
#
_symmetry.space_group_name_H-M   'P 1'
#
loop_
_entity.id
_entity.type
_entity.pdbx_description
1 polymer ?
#
loop_
_entity_poly.entity_id
_entity_poly.type
_entity_poly.pdbx_seq_one_letter_code
_entity_poly.pdbx_strand_id
1 'polypeptide(L)'
;MEIPLRIGFDAKRLFNNFTGLGNYSRTLVNNLVQYYPEHDYHLFTPRIKKNYETLPFLDYLSIQIHEYPYRFSGYWRTFSMSSVLKNKVLDCITA
;
A
#
# COMPACT_ATOMS: atom_id res chain seq x y z
N MET A 1 -20.75 -11.61 -11.64
CA MET A 1 -19.89 -11.56 -10.43
C MET A 1 -18.57 -10.98 -10.88
N GLU A 2 -18.29 -9.74 -10.50
CA GLU A 2 -16.98 -9.15 -10.75
C GLU A 2 -15.95 -9.86 -9.87
N ILE A 3 -14.80 -10.20 -10.45
CA ILE A 3 -13.73 -10.88 -9.73
C ILE A 3 -13.01 -9.81 -8.90
N PRO A 4 -12.88 -10.00 -7.57
CA PRO A 4 -12.20 -9.03 -6.73
C PRO A 4 -10.75 -8.86 -7.21
N LEU A 5 -10.37 -7.63 -7.53
CA LEU A 5 -9.03 -7.28 -7.94
C LEU A 5 -8.10 -7.28 -6.73
N ARG A 6 -6.86 -7.75 -6.93
CA ARG A 6 -5.80 -7.71 -5.92
C ARG A 6 -4.80 -6.64 -6.28
N ILE A 7 -4.85 -5.53 -5.55
CA ILE A 7 -4.06 -4.32 -5.81
C ILE A 7 -2.97 -4.22 -4.76
N GLY A 8 -1.74 -3.92 -5.17
CA GLY A 8 -0.63 -3.72 -4.24
C GLY A 8 -0.04 -2.33 -4.33
N PHE A 9 0.25 -1.71 -3.18
CA PHE A 9 0.81 -0.36 -3.07
C PHE A 9 2.14 -0.36 -2.32
N ASP A 10 3.08 0.49 -2.74
CA ASP A 10 4.22 0.88 -1.93
C ASP A 10 3.77 1.90 -0.88
N ALA A 11 3.53 1.42 0.33
CA ALA A 11 3.01 2.20 1.44
C ALA A 11 4.12 2.78 2.32
N LYS A 12 5.39 2.78 1.88
CA LYS A 12 6.50 3.36 2.66
C LYS A 12 6.19 4.81 3.06
N ARG A 13 5.73 5.62 2.12
CA ARG A 13 5.39 7.03 2.35
C ARG A 13 4.09 7.20 3.12
N LEU A 14 3.09 6.37 2.85
CA LEU A 14 1.83 6.33 3.60
C LEU A 14 2.08 6.20 5.11
N PHE A 15 2.94 5.25 5.50
CA PHE A 15 3.25 4.98 6.90
C PHE A 15 4.37 5.82 7.50
N ASN A 16 5.36 6.27 6.71
CA ASN A 16 6.58 6.90 7.27
C ASN A 16 6.74 8.39 6.95
N ASN A 17 5.96 8.97 6.03
CA ASN A 17 6.04 10.37 5.65
C ASN A 17 4.73 11.11 5.97
N PHE A 18 4.74 12.07 6.89
CA PHE A 18 3.53 12.77 7.36
C PHE A 18 3.33 14.15 6.71
N THR A 19 3.98 14.39 5.57
CA THR A 19 3.85 15.66 4.84
C THR A 19 3.53 15.42 3.37
N GLY A 20 2.81 16.38 2.77
CA GLY A 20 2.54 16.48 1.33
C GLY A 20 2.15 15.17 0.65
N LEU A 21 3.15 14.52 0.07
CA LEU A 21 3.06 13.25 -0.62
C LEU A 21 2.46 12.11 0.21
N GLY A 22 2.80 12.01 1.50
CA GLY A 22 2.23 10.98 2.37
C GLY A 22 0.75 11.22 2.68
N ASN A 23 0.32 12.48 2.73
CA ASN A 23 -1.10 12.81 2.89
C ASN A 23 -1.87 12.41 1.63
N TYR A 24 -1.30 12.65 0.45
CA TYR A 24 -1.89 12.20 -0.80
C TYR A 24 -2.00 10.67 -0.88
N SER A 25 -0.95 9.92 -0.48
CA SER A 25 -1.03 8.44 -0.46
C SER A 25 -2.16 7.95 0.45
N ARG A 26 -2.31 8.57 1.62
CA ARG A 26 -3.40 8.22 2.56
C ARG A 26 -4.76 8.50 1.98
N THR A 27 -5.00 9.70 1.44
CA THR A 27 -6.28 10.05 0.83
C THR A 27 -6.63 9.10 -0.31
N LEU A 28 -5.67 8.76 -1.17
CA LEU A 28 -5.88 7.85 -2.29
C LEU A 28 -6.28 6.44 -1.82
N VAL A 29 -5.50 5.83 -0.92
CA VAL A 29 -5.79 4.48 -0.41
C VAL A 29 -7.09 4.48 0.39
N ASN A 30 -7.33 5.52 1.18
CA ASN A 30 -8.57 5.66 1.96
C ASN A 30 -9.79 5.71 1.04
N ASN A 31 -9.75 6.51 -0.03
CA ASN A 31 -10.85 6.59 -0.98
C ASN A 31 -11.07 5.25 -1.69
N LEU A 32 -10.02 4.57 -2.12
CA LEU A 32 -10.14 3.26 -2.77
C LEU A 32 -10.83 2.24 -1.85
N VAL A 33 -10.40 2.16 -0.60
CA VAL A 33 -10.95 1.23 0.38
C VAL A 33 -12.39 1.59 0.77
N GLN A 34 -12.73 2.88 0.78
CA GLN A 34 -14.10 3.34 1.06
C GLN A 34 -15.07 3.12 -0.09
N TYR A 35 -14.65 3.38 -1.34
CA TYR A 35 -15.52 3.30 -2.51
C TYR A 35 -15.53 1.92 -3.18
N TYR A 36 -14.45 1.15 -3.03
CA TYR A 36 -14.28 -0.19 -3.62
C TYR A 36 -13.79 -1.19 -2.55
N PRO A 37 -14.57 -1.45 -1.49
CA PRO A 37 -14.20 -2.37 -0.41
C PRO A 37 -14.16 -3.85 -0.84
N GLU A 38 -14.73 -4.18 -2.00
CA GLU A 38 -14.72 -5.53 -2.58
C GLU A 38 -13.35 -5.96 -3.13
N HIS A 39 -12.42 -5.02 -3.31
CA HIS A 39 -11.06 -5.29 -3.76
C HIS A 39 -10.13 -5.59 -2.58
N ASP A 40 -9.13 -6.42 -2.83
CA ASP A 40 -8.08 -6.77 -1.87
C ASP A 40 -6.91 -5.80 -2.04
N TYR A 41 -6.63 -4.99 -1.03
CA TYR A 41 -5.52 -4.04 -1.02
C TYR A 41 -4.34 -4.56 -0.21
N HIS A 42 -3.15 -4.58 -0.82
CA HIS A 42 -1.92 -5.01 -0.17
C HIS A 42 -0.95 -3.84 -0.01
N LEU A 43 -0.66 -3.44 1.22
CA LEU A 43 0.24 -2.31 1.51
C LEU A 43 1.62 -2.83 1.92
N PHE A 44 2.64 -2.55 1.12
CA PHE A 44 4.01 -2.96 1.41
C PHE A 44 4.79 -1.81 2.04
N THR A 45 5.36 -2.02 3.23
CA THR A 45 6.12 -0.98 3.93
C THR A 45 7.32 -1.56 4.67
N PRO A 46 8.44 -0.84 4.79
CA PRO A 46 9.57 -1.33 5.57
C PRO A 46 9.33 -1.28 7.09
N ARG A 47 8.42 -0.41 7.53
CA ARG A 47 8.05 -0.21 8.93
C ARG A 47 6.72 0.52 9.01
N ILE A 48 5.88 0.12 9.96
CA ILE A 48 4.65 0.84 10.30
C ILE A 48 4.96 1.83 11.42
N LYS A 49 4.77 3.13 11.17
CA LYS A 49 4.80 4.15 12.21
C LYS A 49 3.36 4.51 12.58
N LYS A 50 2.91 4.03 13.73
CA LYS A 50 1.53 4.20 14.22
C LYS A 50 1.30 5.63 14.71
N ASN A 51 0.48 6.38 13.99
CA ASN A 51 -0.02 7.71 14.31
C ASN A 51 -1.53 7.79 14.04
N TYR A 52 -2.19 8.88 14.46
CA TYR A 52 -3.62 9.12 14.21
C TYR A 52 -4.00 8.98 12.72
N GLU A 53 -3.11 9.34 11.80
CA GLU A 53 -3.36 9.22 10.36
C GLU A 53 -3.20 7.80 9.81
N THR A 54 -2.37 6.95 10.44
CA THR A 54 -2.08 5.60 9.92
C THR A 54 -2.90 4.52 10.59
N LEU A 55 -3.41 4.79 11.79
CA LEU A 55 -4.22 3.85 12.56
C LEU A 55 -5.44 3.34 11.77
N PRO A 56 -6.20 4.19 11.04
CA PRO A 56 -7.36 3.72 10.28
C PRO A 56 -7.02 2.62 9.26
N PHE A 57 -5.81 2.64 8.69
CA PHE A 57 -5.37 1.64 7.72
C PHE A 57 -5.12 0.25 8.32
N LEU A 58 -5.02 0.15 9.64
CA LEU A 58 -4.87 -1.13 10.35
C LEU A 58 -6.21 -1.81 10.61
N ASP A 59 -7.31 -1.06 10.55
CA ASP A 59 -8.66 -1.53 10.94
C ASP A 59 -9.50 -1.99 9.73
N TYR A 60 -9.07 -1.68 8.50
CA TYR A 60 -9.79 -2.10 7.30
C TYR A 60 -9.58 -3.58 6.98
N LEU A 61 -10.67 -4.33 6.88
CA LEU A 61 -10.65 -5.76 6.55
C LEU A 61 -10.12 -6.05 5.13
N SER A 62 -10.37 -5.13 4.19
CA SER A 62 -9.91 -5.20 2.80
C SER A 62 -8.43 -4.82 2.63
N ILE A 63 -7.75 -4.42 3.71
CA ILE A 63 -6.32 -4.08 3.69
C ILE A 63 -5.48 -5.17 4.34
N GLN A 64 -4.45 -5.63 3.63
CA GLN A 64 -3.40 -6.48 4.15
C GLN A 64 -2.06 -5.76 4.12
N ILE A 65 -1.38 -5.66 5.26
CA ILE A 65 -0.12 -4.95 5.38
C ILE A 65 1.03 -5.94 5.44
N HIS A 66 2.04 -5.73 4.61
CA HIS A 66 3.23 -6.58 4.48
C HIS A 66 4.47 -5.78 4.85
N GLU A 67 5.10 -6.14 5.97
CA GLU A 67 6.36 -5.53 6.41
C GLU A 67 7.57 -6.24 5.79
N TYR A 68 8.54 -5.48 5.28
CA TYR A 68 9.80 -6.03 4.74
C TYR A 68 11.03 -5.35 5.36
N PRO A 69 12.16 -6.06 5.55
CA PRO A 69 13.34 -5.45 6.15
C PRO A 69 13.94 -4.35 5.26
N TYR A 70 14.22 -3.19 5.85
CA TYR A 70 14.78 -1.98 5.21
C TYR A 70 16.08 -2.24 4.40
N ARG A 71 16.78 -3.35 4.68
CA ARG A 71 18.05 -3.75 4.04
C ARG A 71 17.95 -3.98 2.53
N PHE A 72 16.73 -4.02 1.97
CA PHE A 72 16.48 -4.19 0.53
C PHE A 72 15.86 -2.95 -0.13
N SER A 73 16.01 -1.74 0.43
CA SER A 73 15.37 -0.53 -0.12
C SER A 73 15.76 -0.20 -1.56
N GLY A 74 16.96 -0.60 -2.01
CA GLY A 74 17.41 -0.44 -3.40
C GLY A 74 16.84 -1.51 -4.34
N TYR A 75 16.73 -2.75 -3.85
CA TYR A 75 16.27 -3.89 -4.64
C TYR A 75 14.76 -4.03 -4.69
N TRP A 76 14.00 -3.46 -3.75
CA TRP A 76 12.53 -3.49 -3.79
C TRP A 76 11.98 -2.85 -5.07
N ARG A 77 12.57 -1.74 -5.54
CA ARG A 77 12.19 -1.12 -6.83
C ARG A 77 12.42 -2.04 -8.03
N THR A 78 13.43 -2.90 -7.96
CA THR A 78 13.83 -3.77 -9.09
C THR A 78 13.15 -5.14 -9.01
N PHE A 79 12.94 -5.67 -7.81
CA PHE A 79 12.44 -7.03 -7.56
C PHE A 79 10.93 -7.10 -7.32
N SER A 80 10.31 -6.02 -6.82
CA SER A 80 8.84 -5.89 -6.77
C SER A 80 8.23 -5.92 -8.17
N MET A 81 8.98 -5.42 -9.16
CA MET A 81 8.59 -5.46 -10.57
C MET A 81 8.43 -6.91 -11.07
N SER A 82 9.45 -7.76 -10.94
CA SER A 82 9.48 -9.03 -11.68
C SER A 82 8.60 -10.14 -11.10
N SER A 83 8.42 -10.18 -9.77
CA SER A 83 7.72 -11.30 -9.12
C SER A 83 6.21 -11.09 -8.94
N VAL A 84 5.72 -9.84 -9.03
CA VAL A 84 4.30 -9.49 -8.83
C VAL A 84 3.56 -9.24 -10.17
N LEU A 85 4.30 -9.16 -11.28
CA LEU A 85 3.81 -8.88 -12.64
C LEU A 85 2.94 -9.98 -13.29
N LYS A 86 2.72 -11.12 -12.63
CA LYS A 86 1.93 -12.20 -13.25
C LYS A 86 0.42 -12.01 -13.21
N ASN A 87 -0.15 -11.11 -12.39
CA ASN A 87 -1.62 -10.90 -12.35
C ASN A 87 -2.12 -9.71 -11.49
N LYS A 88 -1.30 -8.70 -11.18
CA LYS A 88 -1.71 -7.63 -10.25
C LYS A 88 -1.33 -6.26 -10.80
N VAL A 89 -2.32 -5.38 -10.95
CA VAL A 89 -2.10 -3.95 -11.19
C VAL A 89 -1.44 -3.40 -9.93
N LEU A 90 -0.10 -3.37 -9.95
CA LEU A 90 0.71 -2.73 -8.93
C LEU A 90 0.93 -1.30 -9.42
N ASP A 91 -0.01 -0.42 -9.10
CA ASP A 91 0.20 1.00 -9.32
C ASP A 91 1.29 1.45 -8.35
N CYS A 92 2.52 1.54 -8.86
CA CYS A 92 3.62 2.28 -8.26
C CYS A 92 3.30 3.77 -8.29
N ILE A 93 2.18 4.17 -7.67
CA ILE A 93 2.00 5.53 -7.22
C ILE A 93 2.91 5.65 -5.99
N THR A 94 4.18 5.95 -6.26
CA THR A 94 4.96 6.75 -5.31
C THR A 94 4.21 8.07 -5.15
N ALA A 95 3.22 8.07 -4.27
CA ALA A 95 2.74 9.26 -3.61
C ALA A 95 3.83 9.62 -2.61
#